data_AF-A0A4R5UKM5-F1
#
_entry.id   AF-A0A4R5UKM5-F1
#
_cell.length_a   1.000
_cell.length_b   1.000
_cell.length_c   1.000
_cell.angle_alpha   90.00
_cell.angle_beta   90.00
_cell.angle_gamma   90.00
#
_symmetry.space_group_name_H-M   'P 1'
#
loop_
_entity.id
_entity.type
_entity.pdbx_description
1 polymer ?
#
loop_
_entity_poly.entity_id
_entity_poly.type
_entity_poly.pdbx_seq_one_letter_code
_entity_poly.pdbx_strand_id
1 'polypeptide(L)' 'MPKKIAQVLAADDAVGSEELEAAIFYLSRKLQEAEFRNEPVPFLSYRNKVIFETTLKLRRAAKATEGV' A
#
# COMPACT_ATOMS: atom_id res chain seq x y z
N MET A 1 -9.47 10.41 -5.01
CA MET A 1 -8.19 10.00 -5.64
C MET A 1 -7.31 9.28 -4.62
N PRO A 2 -6.47 8.29 -5.03
CA PRO A 2 -5.68 7.42 -4.15
C PRO A 2 -4.92 8.12 -3.01
N LYS A 3 -4.35 9.31 -3.28
CA LYS A 3 -3.63 10.14 -2.30
C LYS A 3 -4.46 10.52 -1.06
N LYS A 4 -5.73 10.92 -1.23
CA LYS A 4 -6.62 11.30 -0.11
C LYS A 4 -6.94 10.09 0.77
N ILE A 5 -7.13 8.92 0.17
CA ILE A 5 -7.38 7.67 0.90
C ILE A 5 -6.12 7.26 1.68
N ALA A 6 -4.95 7.34 1.06
CA ALA A 6 -3.69 7.03 1.74
C ALA A 6 -3.42 7.95 2.93
N GLN A 7 -3.78 9.23 2.86
CA GLN A 7 -3.67 10.16 3.99
C GLN A 7 -4.58 9.76 5.16
N VAL A 8 -5.83 9.40 4.87
CA VAL A 8 -6.78 8.92 5.90
C VAL A 8 -6.25 7.65 6.56
N LEU A 9 -5.81 6.67 5.75
CA LEU A 9 -5.25 5.42 6.26
C LEU A 9 -3.92 5.61 7.01
N ALA A 10 -3.16 6.66 6.69
CA ALA A 10 -1.90 6.92 7.38
C ALA A 10 -2.12 7.46 8.80
N ALA A 11 -3.24 8.14 9.03
CA ALA A 11 -3.65 8.66 10.34
C ALA A 11 -4.44 7.63 11.18
N ASP A 12 -4.93 6.55 10.57
CA ASP A 12 -5.61 5.43 11.23
C ASP A 12 -4.59 4.38 11.66
N ASP A 13 -4.59 3.96 12.92
CA ASP A 13 -3.68 2.95 13.48
C ASP A 13 -4.32 1.56 13.64
N ALA A 14 -5.59 1.38 13.27
CA ALA A 14 -6.30 0.10 13.38
C ALA A 14 -5.64 -1.02 12.57
N VAL A 15 -4.87 -0.67 11.54
CA VAL A 15 -4.02 -1.58 10.78
C VAL A 15 -2.57 -1.16 10.95
N GLY A 16 -1.73 -2.02 11.52
CA GLY A 16 -0.31 -1.73 11.72
C GLY A 16 0.49 -1.65 10.41
N SER A 17 1.76 -1.27 10.52
CA SER A 17 2.63 -1.13 9.35
C SER A 17 3.05 -2.48 8.78
N GLU A 18 3.15 -3.51 9.62
CA GLU A 18 3.50 -4.88 9.22
C GLU A 18 2.37 -5.50 8.38
N GLU A 19 1.11 -5.28 8.76
CA GLU A 19 -0.06 -5.73 8.01
C GLU A 19 -0.17 -5.01 6.65
N LEU A 20 0.18 -3.72 6.59
CA LEU A 20 0.28 -3.00 5.32
C LEU A 20 1.37 -3.59 4.42
N GLU A 21 2.53 -3.92 4.97
CA GLU A 21 3.63 -4.56 4.23
C GLU A 21 3.23 -5.94 3.69
N ALA A 22 2.56 -6.76 4.51
CA ALA A 22 2.01 -8.04 4.10
C ALA A 22 0.97 -7.89 2.97
N ALA A 23 0.09 -6.90 3.07
CA ALA A 23 -0.89 -6.60 2.03
C ALA A 23 -0.23 -6.16 0.71
N ILE A 24 0.79 -5.29 0.78
CA ILE A 24 1.57 -4.86 -0.39
C ILE A 24 2.27 -6.06 -1.05
N PHE A 25 2.85 -6.96 -0.25
CA PHE A 25 3.49 -8.17 -0.76
C PHE A 25 2.51 -9.08 -1.49
N TYR A 26 1.36 -9.36 -0.88
CA TYR A 26 0.29 -10.16 -1.49
C TYR A 26 -0.21 -9.56 -2.81
N LEU A 27 -0.45 -8.24 -2.83
CA LEU A 27 -0.90 -7.55 -4.03
C LEU A 27 0.16 -7.56 -5.14
N SER A 28 1.43 -7.45 -4.77
CA SER A 28 2.55 -7.55 -5.71
C SER A 28 2.63 -8.95 -6.33
N ARG A 29 2.44 -10.01 -5.54
CA ARG A 29 2.39 -11.40 -6.05
C ARG A 29 1.25 -11.57 -7.05
N LYS A 30 0.05 -11.07 -6.75
CA LYS A 30 -1.09 -11.12 -7.69
C LYS A 30 -0.82 -10.44 -9.03
N LEU A 31 -0.16 -9.27 -8.99
CA LEU A 31 0.19 -8.55 -10.22
C LEU A 31 1.24 -9.33 -11.03
N GLN A 32 2.25 -9.90 -10.38
CA GLN A 32 3.26 -10.74 -11.01
C GLN A 32 2.66 -12.02 -11.62
N GLU A 33 1.71 -12.65 -10.93
CA GLU A 33 1.02 -13.84 -11.44
C GLU A 33 0.18 -13.53 -12.70
N ALA A 34 -0.53 -12.40 -12.71
CA ALA A 34 -1.28 -11.97 -13.89
C ALA A 34 -0.36 -11.68 -15.08
N GLU A 35 0.77 -10.99 -14.83
CA GLU A 35 1.80 -10.76 -15.84
C GLU A 35 2.37 -12.07 -16.39
N PHE A 36 2.74 -13.00 -15.51
CA PHE A 36 3.27 -14.31 -15.88
C PHE A 36 2.30 -15.14 -16.74
N ARG A 37 1.00 -15.01 -16.48
CA ARG A 37 -0.06 -15.70 -17.23
C ARG A 37 -0.53 -14.94 -18.48
N ASN A 38 0.05 -13.77 -18.76
CA ASN A 38 -0.41 -12.86 -19.82
C ASN A 38 -1.91 -12.50 -19.68
N GLU A 39 -2.37 -12.36 -18.44
CA GLU A 39 -3.72 -11.93 -18.09
C GLU A 39 -3.81 -10.40 -17.96
N PRO A 40 -5.00 -9.80 -18.13
CA PRO A 40 -5.19 -8.38 -17.88
C PRO A 40 -4.80 -7.99 -16.45
N VAL A 41 -4.15 -6.83 -16.30
CA VAL A 41 -3.73 -6.31 -14.99
C VAL A 41 -4.95 -6.15 -14.06
N PRO A 42 -4.97 -6.83 -12.89
CA PRO A 42 -6.05 -6.67 -11.93
C PRO A 42 -6.07 -5.26 -11.34
N PHE A 43 -6.91 -4.38 -11.91
CA PHE A 43 -6.93 -2.94 -11.58
C PHE A 43 -7.07 -2.65 -10.08
N LEU A 44 -7.95 -3.38 -9.39
CA LEU A 44 -8.13 -3.20 -7.95
C LEU A 44 -6.88 -3.59 -7.16
N SER A 45 -6.16 -4.62 -7.58
CA SER A 45 -4.91 -5.02 -6.94
C SER A 45 -3.84 -3.96 -7.11
N TYR A 46 -3.70 -3.42 -8.33
CA TYR A 46 -2.78 -2.32 -8.61
C TYR A 46 -3.12 -1.06 -7.79
N ARG A 47 -4.38 -0.63 -7.84
CA ARG A 47 -4.84 0.57 -7.12
C ARG A 47 -4.63 0.46 -5.62
N ASN A 48 -4.97 -0.69 -5.03
CA ASN A 48 -4.82 -0.89 -3.58
C ASN A 48 -3.35 -0.95 -3.17
N LYS A 49 -2.48 -1.56 -3.99
CA LYS A 49 -1.03 -1.57 -3.76
C LYS A 49 -0.49 -0.14 -3.67
N VAL A 50 -0.84 0.70 -4.65
CA VAL A 50 -0.40 2.11 -4.68
C VAL A 50 -0.90 2.89 -3.46
N ILE A 51 -2.15 2.67 -3.03
CA ILE A 51 -2.69 3.31 -1.83
C ILE A 51 -1.87 2.90 -0.60
N PHE A 52 -1.65 1.60 -0.39
CA PHE A 52 -0.95 1.09 0.78
C PHE A 52 0.53 1.47 0.80
N GLU A 53 1.22 1.44 -0.34
CA GLU A 53 2.58 1.95 -0.47
C GLU A 53 2.66 3.44 -0.09
N THR A 54 1.68 4.23 -0.54
CA THR A 54 1.59 5.65 -0.19
C THR A 54 1.33 5.85 1.31
N THR A 55 0.41 5.06 1.89
CA THR A 55 0.12 5.07 3.34
C THR A 55 1.39 4.78 4.15
N LEU A 56 2.11 3.72 3.81
CA LEU A 56 3.32 3.30 4.50
C LEU A 56 4.42 4.37 4.40
N LYS A 57 4.57 5.00 3.23
CA LYS A 57 5.50 6.12 3.04
C LYS A 57 5.16 7.30 3.95
N LEU A 58 3.88 7.67 4.07
CA LEU A 58 3.44 8.76 4.95
C LEU A 58 3.71 8.44 6.43
N ARG A 59 3.40 7.21 6.89
CA ARG A 59 3.68 6.78 8.27
C ARG A 59 5.17 6.82 8.60
N ARG A 60 6.02 6.33 7.69
CA ARG A 60 7.48 6.37 7.86
C ARG A 60 8.01 7.81 7.92
N ALA A 61 7.48 8.70 7.09
CA ALA A 61 7.84 10.12 7.13
C ALA A 61 7.44 10.80 8.46
N ALA A 62 6.24 10.51 8.97
CA ALA A 62 5.78 11.03 10.26
C ALA A 62 6.65 10.56 11.43
N LYS A 63 7.00 9.26 11.47
CA LYS A 63 7.94 8.73 12.47
C LYS A 63 9.32 9.38 12.42
N ALA A 64 9.81 9.69 11.21
CA ALA A 64 11.10 10.36 11.04
C ALA A 64 11.08 11.81 11.57
N THR A 65 9.93 12.49 11.53
CA THR A 65 9.76 13.84 12.09
C THR A 65 9.55 13.87 13.61
N GLU A 66 9.03 12.78 14.21
CA GLU A 66 8.84 12.66 15.66
C GLU A 66 10.12 12.26 16.41
N GLY A 67 11.11 11.68 15.72
CA GLY A 67 12.39 11.26 16.29
C GLY A 67 13.49 12.35 16.31
N VAL A 68 13.12 13.63 16.18
CA VAL A 68 14.01 14.81 16.24
C VAL A 68 13.69 15.65 17.47
#